data_AF-A0A5B6Z2V7-F1
#
_entry.id   AF-A0A5B6Z2V7-F1
#
_cell.length_a   1.000
_cell.length_b   1.000
_cell.length_c   1.000
_cell.angle_alpha   90.00
_cell.angle_beta   90.00
_cell.angle_gamma   90.00
#
_symmetry.space_group_name_H-M   'P 1'
#
loop_
_entity.id
_entity.type
_entity.pdbx_description
1 polymer ?
#
loop_
_entity_poly.entity_id
_entity_poly.type
_entity_poly.pdbx_seq_one_letter_code
_entity_poly.pdbx_strand_id
1 'polypeptide(L)'
;RPVLSMMREVAELANVDRAALWHQLCAIEDEILHIREEGKAQISNIVKEKAIVSQRLNESEATNSRLKSEMRAEMDCFARERKELSEQLQEIESQLEWLRSERDDEITKLTAEKKVLQDRLHDAEMQLSQLKSRKRDELKRVVKEKNTLAERLKSAEAARKRFDEELKRYATENVTREEIRQSLEDEVRRLTQTVGQTEGEKREKEEQVARCEAYIDGIGSKLQACQQYIHTLEAQLQEEMMKHAPLYGAGLEALSMKELETLSQIHEEGLRQIHALQQRKGSPAGSPVAVGLPPALIPNGVGIHSNGHVNGAVGPWFNHN
;
A
#
# COMPACT_ATOMS: atom_id res chain seq x y z
N ARG A 1 40.89 -188.47 104.71
CA ARG A 1 40.02 -187.79 103.71
C ARG A 1 39.55 -186.39 104.21
N PRO A 2 40.42 -185.37 104.36
CA PRO A 2 39.94 -183.96 104.40
C PRO A 2 40.20 -183.20 103.09
N VAL A 3 41.39 -183.41 102.49
CA VAL A 3 41.91 -182.65 101.33
C VAL A 3 40.94 -182.62 100.14
N LEU A 4 40.25 -183.73 99.84
CA LEU A 4 39.32 -183.80 98.71
C LEU A 4 38.02 -182.98 98.91
N SER A 5 37.61 -182.67 100.15
CA SER A 5 36.48 -181.75 100.39
C SER A 5 36.91 -180.31 100.13
N MET A 6 38.05 -179.92 100.70
CA MET A 6 38.63 -178.60 100.49
C MET A 6 38.95 -178.35 99.01
N MET A 7 39.46 -179.35 98.28
CA MET A 7 39.68 -179.23 96.83
C MET A 7 38.37 -179.09 96.03
N ARG A 8 37.26 -179.66 96.51
CA ARG A 8 35.94 -179.46 95.89
C ARG A 8 35.41 -178.05 96.18
N GLU A 9 35.44 -177.62 97.43
CA GLU A 9 35.00 -176.27 97.84
C GLU A 9 35.82 -175.18 97.13
N VAL A 10 37.14 -175.35 97.00
CA VAL A 10 38.01 -174.46 96.23
C VAL A 10 37.69 -174.50 94.73
N ALA A 11 37.34 -175.66 94.16
CA ALA A 11 36.94 -175.76 92.75
C ALA A 11 35.55 -175.18 92.48
N GLU A 12 34.61 -175.32 93.42
CA GLU A 12 33.27 -174.73 93.35
C GLU A 12 33.35 -173.20 93.50
N LEU A 13 34.13 -172.69 94.45
CA LEU A 13 34.42 -171.26 94.59
C LEU A 13 35.08 -170.70 93.33
N ALA A 14 36.16 -171.33 92.83
CA ALA A 14 36.82 -170.90 91.59
C ALA A 14 35.90 -170.95 90.35
N ASN A 15 34.91 -171.86 90.33
CA ASN A 15 33.93 -171.94 89.24
C ASN A 15 32.83 -170.86 89.37
N VAL A 16 32.44 -170.48 90.59
CA VAL A 16 31.58 -169.32 90.86
C VAL A 16 32.30 -168.02 90.51
N ASP A 17 33.56 -167.85 90.92
CA ASP A 17 34.39 -166.70 90.57
C ASP A 17 34.57 -166.58 89.05
N ARG A 18 34.83 -167.71 88.36
CA ARG A 18 34.89 -167.77 86.89
C ARG A 18 33.56 -167.38 86.24
N ALA A 19 32.42 -167.79 86.80
CA ALA A 19 31.11 -167.42 86.29
C ALA A 19 30.80 -165.93 86.54
N ALA A 20 31.16 -165.40 87.71
CA ALA A 20 31.02 -163.98 88.04
C ALA A 20 31.90 -163.09 87.14
N LEU A 21 33.16 -163.47 86.93
CA LEU A 21 34.07 -162.80 85.99
C LEU A 21 33.57 -162.88 84.54
N TRP A 22 32.96 -164.00 84.14
CA TRP A 22 32.38 -164.14 82.79
C TRP A 22 31.15 -163.23 82.61
N HIS A 23 30.24 -163.17 83.59
CA HIS A 23 29.11 -162.24 83.55
C HIS A 23 29.54 -160.78 83.61
N GLN A 24 30.58 -160.44 84.38
CA GLN A 24 31.18 -159.10 84.38
C GLN A 24 31.81 -158.77 83.01
N LEU A 25 32.52 -159.71 82.40
CA LEU A 25 33.10 -159.53 81.06
C LEU A 25 32.00 -159.26 80.03
N CYS A 26 30.93 -160.08 80.00
CA CYS A 26 29.80 -159.85 79.09
C CYS A 26 29.10 -158.51 79.33
N ALA A 27 28.87 -158.12 80.60
CA ALA A 27 28.27 -156.82 80.92
C ALA A 27 29.14 -155.63 80.47
N ILE A 28 30.46 -155.73 80.64
CA ILE A 28 31.42 -154.73 80.16
C ILE A 28 31.48 -154.72 78.62
N GLU A 29 31.41 -155.88 77.96
CA GLU A 29 31.34 -155.98 76.51
C GLU A 29 30.06 -155.34 75.95
N ASP A 30 28.91 -155.58 76.58
CA ASP A 30 27.62 -154.94 76.25
C ASP A 30 27.66 -153.43 76.49
N GLU A 31 28.25 -152.96 77.58
CA GLU A 31 28.43 -151.52 77.86
C GLU A 31 29.37 -150.86 76.84
N ILE A 32 30.47 -151.51 76.45
CA ILE A 32 31.37 -151.07 75.37
C ILE A 32 30.65 -151.04 74.02
N LEU A 33 29.75 -152.00 73.74
CA LEU A 33 28.92 -151.99 72.54
C LEU A 33 27.91 -150.84 72.57
N HIS A 34 27.22 -150.60 73.67
CA HIS A 34 26.27 -149.49 73.83
C HIS A 34 26.97 -148.14 73.64
N ILE A 35 28.08 -147.89 74.34
CA ILE A 35 28.88 -146.65 74.19
C ILE A 35 29.39 -146.49 72.75
N ARG A 36 29.76 -147.59 72.07
CA ARG A 36 30.17 -147.56 70.66
C ARG A 36 28.99 -147.24 69.73
N GLU A 37 27.79 -147.72 70.02
CA GLU A 37 26.58 -147.48 69.21
C GLU A 37 26.02 -146.07 69.44
N GLU A 38 25.99 -145.58 70.68
CA GLU A 38 25.72 -144.18 71.00
C GLU A 38 26.74 -143.26 70.34
N GLY A 39 28.04 -143.58 70.42
CA GLY A 39 29.09 -142.83 69.75
C GLY A 39 28.90 -142.78 68.22
N LYS A 40 28.53 -143.90 67.58
CA LYS A 40 28.17 -143.92 66.15
C LYS A 40 26.93 -143.06 65.85
N ALA A 41 25.90 -143.12 66.70
CA ALA A 41 24.68 -142.33 66.54
C ALA A 41 24.95 -140.82 66.69
N GLN A 42 25.74 -140.43 67.69
CA GLN A 42 26.21 -139.06 67.90
C GLN A 42 27.05 -138.56 66.72
N ILE A 43 28.02 -139.35 66.24
CA ILE A 43 28.81 -139.02 65.05
C ILE A 43 27.91 -138.86 63.81
N SER A 44 26.95 -139.76 63.61
CA SER A 44 25.97 -139.68 62.52
C SER A 44 25.12 -138.40 62.60
N ASN A 45 24.68 -138.02 63.80
CA ASN A 45 23.93 -136.78 64.00
C ASN A 45 24.79 -135.54 63.74
N ILE A 46 26.00 -135.49 64.31
CA ILE A 46 26.97 -134.39 64.09
C ILE A 46 27.31 -134.24 62.60
N VAL A 47 27.44 -135.35 61.85
CA VAL A 47 27.67 -135.32 60.40
C VAL A 47 26.47 -134.75 59.65
N LYS A 48 25.23 -135.11 60.02
CA LYS A 48 24.01 -134.52 59.43
C LYS A 48 23.86 -133.04 59.75
N GLU A 49 24.07 -132.64 61.01
CA GLU A 49 24.05 -131.24 61.44
C GLU A 49 25.13 -130.42 60.72
N LYS A 50 26.36 -130.94 60.62
CA LYS A 50 27.45 -130.34 59.84
C LYS A 50 27.07 -130.17 58.37
N ALA A 51 26.42 -131.15 57.75
CA ALA A 51 25.95 -131.04 56.36
C ALA A 51 24.89 -129.94 56.20
N ILE A 52 23.90 -129.86 57.10
CA ILE A 52 22.86 -128.82 57.10
C ILE A 52 23.46 -127.43 57.32
N VAL A 53 24.39 -127.28 58.28
CA VAL A 53 25.08 -126.01 58.54
C VAL A 53 25.96 -125.61 57.35
N SER A 54 26.67 -126.55 56.73
CA SER A 54 27.47 -126.28 55.52
C SER A 54 26.61 -125.87 54.34
N GLN A 55 25.43 -126.49 54.15
CA GLN A 55 24.48 -126.07 53.11
C GLN A 55 23.98 -124.64 53.37
N ARG A 56 23.53 -124.33 54.58
CA ARG A 56 23.06 -122.99 54.96
C ARG A 56 24.16 -121.92 54.83
N LEU A 57 25.41 -122.28 55.11
CA LEU A 57 26.56 -121.40 54.89
C LEU A 57 26.72 -121.10 53.38
N ASN A 58 26.73 -122.12 52.54
CA ASN A 58 26.83 -121.96 51.08
C ASN A 58 25.67 -121.11 50.51
N GLU A 59 24.44 -121.30 50.99
CA GLU A 59 23.26 -120.52 50.59
C GLU A 59 23.36 -119.05 51.04
N SER A 60 23.88 -118.81 52.25
CA SER A 60 24.18 -117.47 52.77
C SER A 60 25.30 -116.78 51.98
N GLU A 61 26.35 -117.51 51.61
CA GLU A 61 27.46 -116.99 50.80
C GLU A 61 27.01 -116.67 49.36
N ALA A 62 26.15 -117.50 48.77
CA ALA A 62 25.56 -117.27 47.46
C ALA A 62 24.63 -116.04 47.45
N THR A 63 23.75 -115.90 48.45
CA THR A 63 22.86 -114.73 48.57
C THR A 63 23.62 -113.44 48.89
N ASN A 64 24.63 -113.49 49.76
CA ASN A 64 25.55 -112.37 50.02
C ASN A 64 26.32 -111.96 48.75
N SER A 65 26.78 -112.92 47.96
CA SER A 65 27.45 -112.65 46.67
C SER A 65 26.50 -111.99 45.67
N ARG A 66 25.24 -112.45 45.60
CA ARG A 66 24.19 -111.85 44.75
C ARG A 66 23.88 -110.40 45.16
N LEU A 67 23.63 -110.15 46.45
CA LEU A 67 23.38 -108.80 46.99
C LEU A 67 24.57 -107.86 46.73
N LYS A 68 25.82 -108.36 46.83
CA LYS A 68 27.03 -107.61 46.47
C LYS A 68 27.18 -107.33 44.98
N SER A 69 26.55 -108.10 44.10
CA SER A 69 26.48 -107.78 42.66
C SER A 69 25.33 -106.84 42.33
N GLU A 70 24.16 -107.01 42.94
CA GLU A 70 22.98 -106.14 42.81
C GLU A 70 23.34 -104.71 43.27
N MET A 71 23.89 -104.55 44.47
CA MET A 71 24.33 -103.26 45.01
C MET A 71 25.41 -102.57 44.14
N ARG A 72 26.29 -103.34 43.49
CA ARG A 72 27.27 -102.77 42.56
C ARG A 72 26.62 -102.29 41.27
N ALA A 73 25.70 -103.07 40.69
CA ALA A 73 24.94 -102.66 39.52
C ALA A 73 24.07 -101.41 39.81
N GLU A 74 23.45 -101.33 40.98
CA GLU A 74 22.72 -100.12 41.42
C GLU A 74 23.65 -98.91 41.57
N MET A 75 24.82 -99.06 42.22
CA MET A 75 25.81 -97.98 42.31
C MET A 75 26.27 -97.50 40.93
N ASP A 76 26.47 -98.40 39.98
CA ASP A 76 26.83 -98.07 38.59
C ASP A 76 25.66 -97.42 37.82
N CYS A 77 24.40 -97.76 38.12
CA CYS A 77 23.21 -97.04 37.64
C CYS A 77 23.18 -95.61 38.17
N PHE A 78 23.24 -95.43 39.50
CA PHE A 78 23.24 -94.10 40.12
C PHE A 78 24.42 -93.24 39.67
N ALA A 79 25.60 -93.84 39.44
CA ALA A 79 26.75 -93.11 38.91
C ALA A 79 26.53 -92.58 37.49
N ARG A 80 25.83 -93.36 36.64
CA ARG A 80 25.45 -92.94 35.28
C ARG A 80 24.36 -91.87 35.30
N GLU A 81 23.27 -92.08 36.05
CA GLU A 81 22.17 -91.10 36.18
C GLU A 81 22.67 -89.76 36.73
N ARG A 82 23.51 -89.78 37.77
CA ARG A 82 24.13 -88.56 38.32
C ARG A 82 25.03 -87.86 37.30
N LYS A 83 25.73 -88.63 36.45
CA LYS A 83 26.56 -88.06 35.38
C LYS A 83 25.69 -87.39 34.32
N GLU A 84 24.66 -88.08 33.84
CA GLU A 84 23.72 -87.57 32.84
C GLU A 84 23.00 -86.30 33.33
N LEU A 85 22.52 -86.29 34.58
CA LEU A 85 21.92 -85.09 35.19
C LEU A 85 22.92 -83.93 35.32
N SER A 86 24.20 -84.21 35.61
CA SER A 86 25.25 -83.19 35.66
C SER A 86 25.56 -82.61 34.27
N GLU A 87 25.54 -83.44 33.23
CA GLU A 87 25.75 -83.01 31.84
C GLU A 87 24.56 -82.18 31.33
N GLN A 88 23.32 -82.60 31.64
CA GLN A 88 22.09 -81.83 31.36
C GLN A 88 22.06 -80.47 32.08
N LEU A 89 22.47 -80.43 33.37
CA LEU A 89 22.59 -79.16 34.11
C LEU A 89 23.60 -78.22 33.46
N GLN A 90 24.79 -78.73 33.11
CA GLN A 90 25.83 -77.93 32.45
C GLN A 90 25.39 -77.41 31.07
N GLU A 91 24.63 -78.20 30.30
CA GLU A 91 24.05 -77.75 29.03
C GLU A 91 23.04 -76.62 29.25
N ILE A 92 22.11 -76.77 30.19
CA ILE A 92 21.11 -75.75 30.51
C ILE A 92 21.77 -74.46 31.02
N GLU A 93 22.80 -74.56 31.88
CA GLU A 93 23.59 -73.41 32.33
C GLU A 93 24.26 -72.69 31.15
N SER A 94 24.83 -73.44 30.21
CA SER A 94 25.47 -72.88 29.01
C SER A 94 24.45 -72.18 28.08
N GLN A 95 23.27 -72.76 27.90
CA GLN A 95 22.18 -72.15 27.13
C GLN A 95 21.65 -70.87 27.80
N LEU A 96 21.51 -70.87 29.14
CA LEU A 96 21.09 -69.69 29.90
C LEU A 96 22.10 -68.55 29.82
N GLU A 97 23.40 -68.86 29.85
CA GLU A 97 24.45 -67.84 29.76
C GLU A 97 24.54 -67.25 28.33
N TRP A 98 24.37 -68.08 27.29
CA TRP A 98 24.24 -67.58 25.92
C TRP A 98 23.02 -66.65 25.75
N LEU A 99 21.85 -67.04 26.27
CA LEU A 99 20.64 -66.20 26.26
C LEU A 99 20.79 -64.90 27.06
N ARG A 100 21.61 -64.90 28.13
CA ARG A 100 21.95 -63.66 28.86
C ARG A 100 22.80 -62.75 28.00
N SER A 101 23.89 -63.26 27.40
CA SER A 101 24.76 -62.48 26.53
C SER A 101 24.00 -61.83 25.37
N GLU A 102 23.17 -62.60 24.65
CA GLU A 102 22.37 -62.07 23.53
C GLU A 102 21.41 -60.94 23.96
N ARG A 103 20.79 -61.06 25.15
CA ARG A 103 19.95 -59.99 25.69
C ARG A 103 20.75 -58.78 26.15
N ASP A 104 21.91 -58.98 26.76
CA ASP A 104 22.76 -57.87 27.22
C ASP A 104 23.34 -57.11 26.02
N ASP A 105 23.74 -57.80 24.95
CA ASP A 105 24.16 -57.19 23.68
C ASP A 105 23.03 -56.34 23.07
N GLU A 106 21.80 -56.86 22.96
CA GLU A 106 20.67 -56.06 22.46
C GLU A 106 20.31 -54.89 23.41
N ILE A 107 20.46 -55.05 24.74
CA ILE A 107 20.30 -53.97 25.71
C ILE A 107 21.36 -52.87 25.49
N THR A 108 22.63 -53.21 25.23
CA THR A 108 23.66 -52.20 24.95
C THR A 108 23.37 -51.44 23.66
N LYS A 109 22.96 -52.16 22.60
CA LYS A 109 22.57 -51.60 21.30
C LYS A 109 21.37 -50.66 21.43
N LEU A 110 20.27 -51.09 22.02
CA LEU A 110 19.08 -50.25 22.25
C LEU A 110 19.41 -49.04 23.15
N THR A 111 20.32 -49.19 24.11
CA THR A 111 20.79 -48.08 24.95
C THR A 111 21.61 -47.06 24.15
N ALA A 112 22.44 -47.51 23.19
CA ALA A 112 23.19 -46.63 22.30
C ALA A 112 22.25 -45.90 21.32
N GLU A 113 21.32 -46.62 20.67
CA GLU A 113 20.32 -46.03 19.78
C GLU A 113 19.45 -44.99 20.50
N LYS A 114 19.00 -45.29 21.73
CA LYS A 114 18.26 -44.35 22.58
C LYS A 114 19.03 -43.06 22.83
N LYS A 115 20.33 -43.12 23.11
CA LYS A 115 21.17 -41.94 23.32
C LYS A 115 21.25 -41.09 22.04
N VAL A 116 21.56 -41.71 20.90
CA VAL A 116 21.64 -41.02 19.60
C VAL A 116 20.31 -40.33 19.24
N LEU A 117 19.16 -40.98 19.49
CA LEU A 117 17.85 -40.38 19.26
C LEU A 117 17.55 -39.23 20.24
N GLN A 118 17.99 -39.33 21.49
CA GLN A 118 17.84 -38.29 22.51
C GLN A 118 18.69 -37.04 22.18
N ASP A 119 19.93 -37.23 21.74
CA ASP A 119 20.82 -36.13 21.33
C ASP A 119 20.26 -35.43 20.09
N ARG A 120 19.82 -36.19 19.08
CA ARG A 120 19.18 -35.66 17.87
C ARG A 120 17.88 -34.91 18.16
N LEU A 121 17.09 -35.35 19.15
CA LEU A 121 15.90 -34.65 19.62
C LEU A 121 16.29 -33.30 20.23
N HIS A 122 17.30 -33.28 21.11
CA HIS A 122 17.77 -32.05 21.75
C HIS A 122 18.31 -31.03 20.74
N ASP A 123 19.07 -31.48 19.74
CA ASP A 123 19.53 -30.62 18.63
C ASP A 123 18.36 -30.02 17.85
N ALA A 124 17.32 -30.82 17.57
CA ALA A 124 16.13 -30.34 16.86
C ALA A 124 15.34 -29.31 17.70
N GLU A 125 15.22 -29.52 19.01
CA GLU A 125 14.60 -28.56 19.95
C GLU A 125 15.37 -27.24 20.03
N MET A 126 16.71 -27.31 20.04
CA MET A 126 17.59 -26.13 20.00
C MET A 126 17.42 -25.38 18.67
N GLN A 127 17.48 -26.06 17.53
CA GLN A 127 17.27 -25.45 16.21
C GLN A 127 15.88 -24.80 16.08
N LEU A 128 14.84 -25.46 16.58
CA LEU A 128 13.47 -24.94 16.58
C LEU A 128 13.33 -23.71 17.48
N SER A 129 14.04 -23.66 18.61
CA SER A 129 14.11 -22.50 19.49
C SER A 129 14.82 -21.31 18.84
N GLN A 130 15.94 -21.55 18.15
CA GLN A 130 16.64 -20.52 17.36
C GLN A 130 15.80 -20.02 16.17
N LEU A 131 15.04 -20.89 15.50
CA LEU A 131 14.15 -20.49 14.42
C LEU A 131 12.99 -19.62 14.94
N LYS A 132 12.41 -19.98 16.10
CA LYS A 132 11.37 -19.19 16.78
C LYS A 132 11.85 -17.80 17.19
N SER A 133 13.09 -17.65 17.68
CA SER A 133 13.64 -16.32 18.00
C SER A 133 13.88 -15.49 16.74
N ARG A 134 14.56 -16.05 15.73
CA ARG A 134 14.77 -15.38 14.42
C ARG A 134 13.46 -14.92 13.78
N LYS A 135 12.42 -15.77 13.74
CA LYS A 135 11.10 -15.40 13.21
C LYS A 135 10.43 -14.29 14.02
N ARG A 136 10.57 -14.27 15.35
CA ARG A 136 10.04 -13.20 16.21
C ARG A 136 10.72 -11.86 15.93
N ASP A 137 12.03 -11.86 15.74
CA ASP A 137 12.79 -10.62 15.51
C ASP A 137 12.63 -10.09 14.08
N GLU A 138 12.49 -10.98 13.10
CA GLU A 138 12.09 -10.60 11.73
C GLU A 138 10.69 -9.97 11.72
N LEU A 139 9.72 -10.56 12.43
CA LEU A 139 8.38 -9.99 12.57
C LEU A 139 8.41 -8.60 13.22
N LYS A 140 9.24 -8.39 14.26
CA LYS A 140 9.45 -7.05 14.85
C LYS A 140 10.01 -6.06 13.83
N ARG A 141 10.94 -6.48 12.95
CA ARG A 141 11.52 -5.62 11.91
C ARG A 141 10.47 -5.24 10.87
N VAL A 142 9.77 -6.22 10.30
CA VAL A 142 8.70 -6.02 9.31
C VAL A 142 7.58 -5.14 9.87
N VAL A 143 7.20 -5.28 11.14
CA VAL A 143 6.20 -4.41 11.78
C VAL A 143 6.70 -2.96 11.89
N LYS A 144 7.98 -2.74 12.25
CA LYS A 144 8.57 -1.39 12.26
C LYS A 144 8.60 -0.76 10.86
N GLU A 145 9.02 -1.51 9.85
CA GLU A 145 9.07 -1.06 8.45
C GLU A 145 7.67 -0.77 7.89
N LYS A 146 6.68 -1.62 8.19
CA LYS A 146 5.28 -1.35 7.85
C LYS A 146 4.80 -0.02 8.46
N ASN A 147 5.12 0.24 9.73
CA ASN A 147 4.70 1.46 10.41
C ASN A 147 5.39 2.72 9.84
N THR A 148 6.70 2.65 9.52
CA THR A 148 7.38 3.79 8.88
C THR A 148 6.89 4.05 7.47
N LEU A 149 6.57 3.01 6.69
CA LEU A 149 5.94 3.14 5.37
C LEU A 149 4.52 3.73 5.47
N ALA A 150 3.73 3.34 6.48
CA ALA A 150 2.39 3.89 6.69
C ALA A 150 2.40 5.41 6.98
N GLU A 151 3.30 5.89 7.83
CA GLU A 151 3.42 7.34 8.10
C GLU A 151 4.00 8.11 6.90
N ARG A 152 4.91 7.50 6.11
CA ARG A 152 5.38 8.09 4.84
C ARG A 152 4.25 8.20 3.82
N LEU A 153 3.41 7.17 3.67
CA LEU A 153 2.24 7.18 2.79
C LEU A 153 1.25 8.27 3.20
N LYS A 154 0.84 8.31 4.47
CA LYS A 154 -0.04 9.33 5.04
C LYS A 154 0.48 10.76 4.82
N SER A 155 1.79 10.95 4.95
CA SER A 155 2.44 12.24 4.66
C SER A 155 2.39 12.61 3.18
N ALA A 156 2.62 11.65 2.28
CA ALA A 156 2.52 11.84 0.84
C ALA A 156 1.07 12.10 0.37
N GLU A 157 0.09 11.41 0.94
CA GLU A 157 -1.33 11.64 0.70
C GLU A 157 -1.77 13.03 1.17
N ALA A 158 -1.29 13.49 2.33
CA ALA A 158 -1.54 14.84 2.82
C ALA A 158 -0.90 15.91 1.92
N ALA A 159 0.31 15.67 1.40
CA ALA A 159 0.95 16.55 0.43
C ALA A 159 0.16 16.60 -0.90
N ARG A 160 -0.28 15.45 -1.41
CA ARG A 160 -1.13 15.39 -2.63
C ARG A 160 -2.41 16.20 -2.47
N LYS A 161 -3.12 16.06 -1.34
CA LYS A 161 -4.34 16.83 -1.07
C LYS A 161 -4.11 18.35 -1.12
N ARG A 162 -2.97 18.85 -0.59
CA ARG A 162 -2.61 20.27 -0.68
C ARG A 162 -2.38 20.72 -2.12
N PHE A 163 -1.69 19.91 -2.94
CA PHE A 163 -1.53 20.19 -4.37
C PHE A 163 -2.87 20.16 -5.12
N ASP A 164 -3.76 19.21 -4.80
CA ASP A 164 -5.12 19.16 -5.36
C ASP A 164 -5.95 20.41 -4.99
N GLU A 165 -5.77 20.95 -3.78
CA GLU A 165 -6.38 22.20 -3.31
C GLU A 165 -5.75 23.45 -3.96
N GLU A 166 -4.44 23.46 -4.20
CA GLU A 166 -3.73 24.51 -4.96
C GLU A 166 -4.17 24.55 -6.42
N LEU A 167 -4.26 23.39 -7.09
CA LEU A 167 -4.76 23.30 -8.46
C LEU A 167 -6.20 23.81 -8.59
N LYS A 168 -7.07 23.53 -7.61
CA LYS A 168 -8.42 24.09 -7.56
C LYS A 168 -8.41 25.61 -7.40
N ARG A 169 -7.56 26.16 -6.53
CA ARG A 169 -7.40 27.62 -6.36
C ARG A 169 -6.92 28.28 -7.65
N TYR A 170 -5.91 27.74 -8.32
CA TYR A 170 -5.43 28.25 -9.61
C TYR A 170 -6.49 28.15 -10.70
N ALA A 171 -7.29 27.08 -10.73
CA ALA A 171 -8.40 26.97 -11.68
C ALA A 171 -9.44 28.08 -11.45
N THR A 172 -9.84 28.35 -10.20
CA THR A 172 -10.76 29.45 -9.89
C THR A 172 -10.17 30.84 -10.18
N GLU A 173 -8.87 31.05 -9.91
CA GLU A 173 -8.21 32.32 -10.20
C GLU A 173 -8.05 32.57 -11.71
N ASN A 174 -7.81 31.52 -12.50
CA ASN A 174 -7.78 31.66 -13.96
C ASN A 174 -9.16 32.02 -14.53
N VAL A 175 -10.25 31.47 -13.98
CA VAL A 175 -11.61 31.87 -14.40
C VAL A 175 -11.88 33.34 -14.08
N THR A 176 -11.57 33.82 -12.86
CA THR A 176 -11.81 35.24 -12.52
C THR A 176 -10.90 36.20 -13.28
N ARG A 177 -9.65 35.82 -13.57
CA ARG A 177 -8.76 36.58 -14.46
C ARG A 177 -9.31 36.66 -15.89
N GLU A 178 -9.89 35.57 -16.39
CA GLU A 178 -10.48 35.50 -17.72
C GLU A 178 -11.77 36.34 -17.82
N GLU A 179 -12.62 36.32 -16.78
CA GLU A 179 -13.78 37.21 -16.65
C GLU A 179 -13.38 38.70 -16.67
N ILE A 180 -12.30 39.06 -15.96
CA ILE A 180 -11.74 40.43 -15.98
C ILE A 180 -11.17 40.77 -17.36
N ARG A 181 -10.44 39.85 -18.01
CA ARG A 181 -9.91 40.05 -19.37
C ARG A 181 -11.04 40.31 -20.36
N GLN A 182 -12.08 39.48 -20.33
CA GLN A 182 -13.26 39.60 -21.19
C GLN A 182 -13.98 40.95 -20.97
N SER A 183 -14.19 41.35 -19.71
CA SER A 183 -14.79 42.64 -19.35
C SER A 183 -13.98 43.84 -19.88
N LEU A 184 -12.65 43.79 -19.76
CA LEU A 184 -11.76 44.82 -20.33
C LEU A 184 -11.82 44.83 -21.87
N GLU A 185 -11.97 43.69 -22.53
CA GLU A 185 -12.11 43.59 -23.99
C GLU A 185 -13.48 44.05 -24.50
N ASP A 186 -14.54 43.89 -23.71
CA ASP A 186 -15.85 44.49 -23.97
C ASP A 186 -15.79 46.02 -23.82
N GLU A 187 -15.14 46.54 -22.78
CA GLU A 187 -14.97 47.98 -22.55
C GLU A 187 -14.08 48.64 -23.62
N VAL A 188 -12.98 48.00 -24.03
CA VAL A 188 -12.15 48.47 -25.15
C VAL A 188 -12.97 48.53 -26.45
N ARG A 189 -13.76 47.51 -26.77
CA ARG A 189 -14.67 47.53 -27.93
C ARG A 189 -15.67 48.69 -27.86
N ARG A 190 -16.28 48.90 -26.69
CA ARG A 190 -17.23 50.01 -26.45
C ARG A 190 -16.57 51.37 -26.66
N LEU A 191 -15.39 51.58 -26.09
CA LEU A 191 -14.60 52.81 -26.25
C LEU A 191 -14.18 53.03 -27.71
N THR A 192 -13.71 51.99 -28.41
CA THR A 192 -13.38 52.07 -29.85
C THR A 192 -14.60 52.49 -30.68
N GLN A 193 -15.79 51.96 -30.39
CA GLN A 193 -17.02 52.37 -31.06
C GLN A 193 -17.36 53.85 -30.79
N THR A 194 -17.27 54.30 -29.54
CA THR A 194 -17.52 55.71 -29.18
C THR A 194 -16.50 56.66 -29.83
N VAL A 195 -15.21 56.30 -29.86
CA VAL A 195 -14.18 57.09 -30.55
C VAL A 195 -14.47 57.18 -32.05
N GLY A 196 -14.81 56.06 -32.72
CA GLY A 196 -15.17 56.08 -34.14
C GLY A 196 -16.40 56.94 -34.45
N GLN A 197 -17.37 56.99 -33.52
CA GLN A 197 -18.53 57.90 -33.62
C GLN A 197 -18.10 59.38 -33.50
N THR A 198 -17.32 59.73 -32.47
CA THR A 198 -16.89 61.13 -32.26
C THR A 198 -15.92 61.62 -33.33
N GLU A 199 -15.08 60.74 -33.91
CA GLU A 199 -14.27 61.05 -35.08
C GLU A 199 -15.13 61.28 -36.34
N GLY A 200 -16.24 60.55 -36.49
CA GLY A 200 -17.23 60.77 -37.54
C GLY A 200 -17.93 62.13 -37.41
N GLU A 201 -18.46 62.44 -36.23
CA GLU A 201 -19.08 63.73 -35.91
C GLU A 201 -18.09 64.89 -36.09
N LYS A 202 -16.83 64.72 -35.64
CA LYS A 202 -15.76 65.68 -35.85
C LYS A 202 -15.53 65.94 -37.34
N ARG A 203 -15.45 64.89 -38.16
CA ARG A 203 -15.26 65.04 -39.62
C ARG A 203 -16.42 65.78 -40.27
N GLU A 204 -17.66 65.47 -39.89
CA GLU A 204 -18.85 66.21 -40.38
C GLU A 204 -18.80 67.69 -39.97
N LYS A 205 -18.31 68.00 -38.76
CA LYS A 205 -18.10 69.38 -38.30
C LYS A 205 -16.98 70.08 -39.05
N GLU A 206 -15.87 69.41 -39.34
CA GLU A 206 -14.78 69.93 -40.18
C GLU A 206 -15.30 70.23 -41.61
N GLU A 207 -16.15 69.37 -42.19
CA GLU A 207 -16.82 69.68 -43.45
C GLU A 207 -17.83 70.83 -43.36
N GLN A 208 -18.56 70.98 -42.24
CA GLN A 208 -19.42 72.15 -42.01
C GLN A 208 -18.59 73.44 -41.95
N VAL A 209 -17.42 73.41 -41.31
CA VAL A 209 -16.48 74.54 -41.29
C VAL A 209 -15.96 74.86 -42.70
N ALA A 210 -15.47 73.88 -43.45
CA ALA A 210 -14.99 74.09 -44.82
C ALA A 210 -16.07 74.65 -45.77
N ARG A 211 -17.34 74.26 -45.58
CA ARG A 211 -18.48 74.85 -46.31
C ARG A 211 -18.72 76.31 -45.93
N CYS A 212 -18.59 76.66 -44.64
CA CYS A 212 -18.69 78.05 -44.17
C CYS A 212 -17.52 78.91 -44.65
N GLU A 213 -16.29 78.39 -44.65
CA GLU A 213 -15.09 79.06 -45.17
C GLU A 213 -15.27 79.40 -46.65
N ALA A 214 -15.63 78.43 -47.50
CA ALA A 214 -15.89 78.67 -48.91
C ALA A 214 -17.02 79.69 -49.17
N TYR A 215 -18.04 79.76 -48.30
CA TYR A 215 -19.09 80.78 -48.37
C TYR A 215 -18.58 82.17 -47.99
N ILE A 216 -17.75 82.27 -46.94
CA ILE A 216 -17.08 83.50 -46.52
C ILE A 216 -16.15 84.01 -47.62
N ASP A 217 -15.33 83.14 -48.23
CA ASP A 217 -14.46 83.48 -49.36
C ASP A 217 -15.25 83.95 -50.59
N GLY A 218 -16.39 83.30 -50.87
CA GLY A 218 -17.31 83.71 -51.94
C GLY A 218 -17.95 85.09 -51.70
N ILE A 219 -18.28 85.43 -50.44
CA ILE A 219 -18.73 86.78 -50.08
C ILE A 219 -17.57 87.77 -50.11
N GLY A 220 -16.38 87.41 -49.61
CA GLY A 220 -15.18 88.24 -49.63
C GLY A 220 -14.79 88.64 -51.05
N SER A 221 -14.84 87.68 -51.98
CA SER A 221 -14.60 87.91 -53.42
C SER A 221 -15.63 88.87 -54.02
N LYS A 222 -16.93 88.74 -53.68
CA LYS A 222 -17.97 89.68 -54.11
C LYS A 222 -17.78 91.06 -53.50
N LEU A 223 -17.43 91.15 -52.22
CA LEU A 223 -17.16 92.41 -51.53
C LEU A 223 -15.96 93.13 -52.16
N GLN A 224 -14.90 92.39 -52.49
CA GLN A 224 -13.72 92.91 -53.18
C GLN A 224 -14.07 93.41 -54.59
N ALA A 225 -14.91 92.69 -55.35
CA ALA A 225 -15.39 93.14 -56.66
C ALA A 225 -16.25 94.42 -56.54
N CYS A 226 -17.15 94.50 -55.54
CA CYS A 226 -17.90 95.72 -55.24
C CYS A 226 -16.99 96.89 -54.84
N GLN A 227 -15.96 96.65 -54.03
CA GLN A 227 -14.95 97.65 -53.67
C GLN A 227 -14.20 98.14 -54.91
N GLN A 228 -13.73 97.24 -55.80
CA GLN A 228 -13.07 97.61 -57.05
C GLN A 228 -13.98 98.42 -57.99
N TYR A 229 -15.26 98.07 -58.07
CA TYR A 229 -16.25 98.81 -58.84
C TYR A 229 -16.48 100.22 -58.27
N ILE A 230 -16.56 100.35 -56.93
CA ILE A 230 -16.63 101.66 -56.26
C ILE A 230 -15.38 102.49 -56.57
N HIS A 231 -14.17 101.95 -56.40
CA HIS A 231 -12.92 102.67 -56.74
C HIS A 231 -12.86 103.09 -58.22
N THR A 232 -13.43 102.28 -59.12
CA THR A 232 -13.50 102.60 -60.55
C THR A 232 -14.50 103.73 -60.82
N LEU A 233 -15.67 103.73 -60.17
CA LEU A 233 -16.62 104.85 -60.24
C LEU A 233 -16.06 106.12 -59.59
N GLU A 234 -15.34 106.01 -58.47
CA GLU A 234 -14.67 107.15 -57.81
C GLU A 234 -13.59 107.74 -58.73
N ALA A 235 -12.80 106.91 -59.40
CA ALA A 235 -11.80 107.35 -60.39
C ALA A 235 -12.46 107.98 -61.63
N GLN A 236 -13.53 107.40 -62.17
CA GLN A 236 -14.30 107.99 -63.28
C GLN A 236 -14.94 109.32 -62.88
N LEU A 237 -15.49 109.42 -61.67
CA LEU A 237 -16.04 110.67 -61.14
C LEU A 237 -14.94 111.73 -60.96
N GLN A 238 -13.76 111.36 -60.47
CA GLN A 238 -12.60 112.26 -60.40
C GLN A 238 -12.12 112.69 -61.79
N GLU A 239 -12.13 111.79 -62.79
CA GLU A 239 -11.77 112.11 -64.18
C GLU A 239 -12.76 113.11 -64.81
N GLU A 240 -14.06 112.87 -64.69
CA GLU A 240 -15.10 113.80 -65.15
C GLU A 240 -15.07 115.13 -64.37
N MET A 241 -14.84 115.08 -63.05
CA MET A 241 -14.60 116.29 -62.25
C MET A 241 -13.38 117.07 -62.76
N MET A 242 -12.28 116.41 -63.13
CA MET A 242 -11.10 117.09 -63.69
C MET A 242 -11.35 117.65 -65.09
N LYS A 243 -12.09 116.94 -65.97
CA LYS A 243 -12.49 117.46 -67.29
C LYS A 243 -13.40 118.68 -67.18
N HIS A 244 -14.30 118.69 -66.20
CA HIS A 244 -15.24 119.80 -65.99
C HIS A 244 -14.71 120.91 -65.06
N ALA A 245 -13.66 120.66 -64.26
CA ALA A 245 -13.06 121.64 -63.34
C ALA A 245 -12.75 123.01 -63.99
N PRO A 246 -12.23 123.09 -65.23
CA PRO A 246 -12.05 124.36 -65.93
C PRO A 246 -13.32 125.20 -66.06
N LEU A 247 -14.47 124.58 -66.33
CA LEU A 247 -15.77 125.30 -66.45
C LEU A 247 -16.20 125.97 -65.14
N TYR A 248 -15.70 125.47 -64.01
CA TYR A 248 -15.89 126.03 -62.66
C TYR A 248 -14.71 126.90 -62.20
N GLY A 249 -13.71 127.15 -63.06
CA GLY A 249 -12.58 128.03 -62.80
C GLY A 249 -11.34 127.39 -62.14
N ALA A 250 -11.21 126.06 -62.17
CA ALA A 250 -10.07 125.35 -61.59
C ALA A 250 -9.24 124.60 -62.65
N GLY A 251 -7.90 124.68 -62.56
CA GLY A 251 -6.97 123.94 -63.44
C GLY A 251 -6.79 124.55 -64.84
N LEU A 252 -7.07 125.84 -65.01
CA LEU A 252 -6.98 126.56 -66.28
C LEU A 252 -5.55 126.59 -66.85
N GLU A 253 -4.54 126.43 -66.00
CA GLU A 253 -3.12 126.46 -66.33
C GLU A 253 -2.66 125.26 -67.18
N ALA A 254 -3.45 124.18 -67.23
CA ALA A 254 -3.17 122.97 -67.99
C ALA A 254 -3.80 122.95 -69.39
N LEU A 255 -4.64 123.93 -69.74
CA LEU A 255 -5.33 124.00 -71.03
C LEU A 255 -4.51 124.72 -72.10
N SER A 256 -4.70 124.34 -73.37
CA SER A 256 -4.16 125.10 -74.49
C SER A 256 -4.96 126.38 -74.74
N MET A 257 -4.33 127.40 -75.35
CA MET A 257 -4.97 128.68 -75.66
C MET A 257 -6.29 128.53 -76.47
N LYS A 258 -6.37 127.53 -77.34
CA LYS A 258 -7.56 127.26 -78.17
C LYS A 258 -8.72 126.69 -77.35
N GLU A 259 -8.44 125.89 -76.33
CA GLU A 259 -9.43 125.39 -75.38
C GLU A 259 -9.90 126.53 -74.46
N LEU A 260 -9.00 127.42 -74.05
CA LEU A 260 -9.32 128.58 -73.22
C LEU A 260 -10.24 129.59 -73.93
N GLU A 261 -10.02 129.87 -75.22
CA GLU A 261 -10.94 130.66 -76.06
C GLU A 261 -12.32 130.00 -76.17
N THR A 262 -12.36 128.68 -76.36
CA THR A 262 -13.61 127.91 -76.42
C THR A 262 -14.37 127.98 -75.09
N LEU A 263 -13.66 127.91 -73.96
CA LEU A 263 -14.22 128.06 -72.62
C LEU A 263 -14.85 129.46 -72.43
N SER A 264 -14.13 130.50 -72.84
CA SER A 264 -14.60 131.90 -72.81
C SER A 264 -15.88 132.09 -73.62
N GLN A 265 -15.96 131.51 -74.82
CA GLN A 265 -17.18 131.53 -75.64
C GLN A 265 -18.36 130.82 -74.95
N ILE A 266 -18.13 129.68 -74.30
CA ILE A 266 -19.17 128.94 -73.55
C ILE A 266 -19.68 129.79 -72.38
N HIS A 267 -18.80 130.46 -71.63
CA HIS A 267 -19.22 131.35 -70.53
C HIS A 267 -19.95 132.60 -71.04
N GLU A 268 -19.53 133.23 -72.14
CA GLU A 268 -20.26 134.36 -72.75
C GLU A 268 -21.64 133.96 -73.28
N GLU A 269 -21.75 132.80 -73.94
CA GLU A 269 -23.03 132.27 -74.44
C GLU A 269 -23.95 131.90 -73.27
N GLY A 270 -23.40 131.30 -72.21
CA GLY A 270 -24.11 131.03 -70.96
C GLY A 270 -24.63 132.29 -70.27
N LEU A 271 -23.81 133.35 -70.19
CA LEU A 271 -24.23 134.66 -69.69
C LEU A 271 -25.33 135.28 -70.57
N ARG A 272 -25.23 135.16 -71.91
CA ARG A 272 -26.31 135.58 -72.83
C ARG A 272 -27.61 134.79 -72.60
N GLN A 273 -27.54 133.49 -72.36
CA GLN A 273 -28.73 132.68 -72.03
C GLN A 273 -29.31 132.99 -70.65
N ILE A 274 -28.48 133.26 -69.64
CA ILE A 274 -28.92 133.73 -68.32
C ILE A 274 -29.64 135.08 -68.47
N HIS A 275 -29.09 136.02 -69.24
CA HIS A 275 -29.76 137.28 -69.55
C HIS A 275 -31.07 137.05 -70.29
N ALA A 276 -31.14 136.15 -71.28
CA ALA A 276 -32.39 135.82 -71.98
C ALA A 276 -33.46 135.21 -71.04
N LEU A 277 -33.06 134.34 -70.11
CA LEU A 277 -33.95 133.77 -69.08
C LEU A 277 -34.40 134.80 -68.05
N GLN A 278 -33.53 135.73 -67.66
CA GLN A 278 -33.87 136.85 -66.78
C GLN A 278 -34.84 137.83 -67.46
N GLN A 279 -34.63 138.15 -68.74
CA GLN A 279 -35.55 138.96 -69.56
C GLN A 279 -36.92 138.29 -69.75
N ARG A 280 -36.98 136.95 -69.76
CA ARG A 280 -38.24 136.18 -69.79
C ARG A 280 -38.98 136.13 -68.44
N LYS A 281 -38.41 136.66 -67.34
CA LYS A 281 -38.93 136.48 -65.97
C LYS A 281 -39.41 137.79 -65.30
N GLY A 282 -39.81 138.79 -66.08
CA GLY A 282 -40.44 140.03 -65.59
C GLY A 282 -41.93 140.15 -65.96
N SER A 283 -42.77 140.45 -64.96
CA SER A 283 -44.21 140.81 -65.08
C SER A 283 -45.24 139.64 -65.30
N PRO A 284 -46.55 139.82 -64.98
CA PRO A 284 -47.11 139.07 -63.83
C PRO A 284 -48.46 138.32 -64.05
N ALA A 285 -48.92 137.65 -62.97
CA ALA A 285 -50.27 137.12 -62.65
C ALA A 285 -50.62 135.65 -63.00
N GLY A 286 -51.26 134.95 -62.03
CA GLY A 286 -52.32 133.94 -62.31
C GLY A 286 -52.08 132.45 -62.00
N SER A 287 -52.42 132.03 -60.77
CA SER A 287 -53.06 130.75 -60.31
C SER A 287 -53.74 129.78 -61.32
N PRO A 288 -54.17 128.54 -60.92
CA PRO A 288 -53.88 127.71 -59.72
C PRO A 288 -53.68 126.18 -60.07
N VAL A 289 -54.11 125.27 -59.15
CA VAL A 289 -54.17 123.78 -59.22
C VAL A 289 -52.84 123.10 -58.80
N ALA A 290 -52.68 122.42 -57.65
CA ALA A 290 -53.50 121.51 -56.82
C ALA A 290 -53.48 120.02 -57.26
N VAL A 291 -53.74 119.11 -56.30
CA VAL A 291 -53.66 117.62 -56.39
C VAL A 291 -52.20 117.08 -56.36
N GLY A 292 -51.82 116.11 -55.52
CA GLY A 292 -52.57 115.46 -54.43
C GLY A 292 -51.70 114.51 -53.58
N LEU A 293 -52.09 114.35 -52.31
CA LEU A 293 -51.66 113.30 -51.36
C LEU A 293 -52.54 112.03 -51.53
N PRO A 294 -52.23 110.87 -50.90
CA PRO A 294 -50.97 110.11 -50.96
C PRO A 294 -51.24 108.70 -51.58
N PRO A 295 -51.51 107.54 -50.92
CA PRO A 295 -51.24 107.03 -49.55
C PRO A 295 -50.34 105.76 -49.46
N ALA A 296 -49.78 105.56 -48.26
CA ALA A 296 -49.54 104.33 -47.47
C ALA A 296 -49.42 102.91 -48.11
N LEU A 297 -48.52 102.10 -47.54
CA LEU A 297 -48.89 100.95 -46.67
C LEU A 297 -47.69 100.37 -45.88
N ILE A 298 -47.71 100.59 -44.56
CA ILE A 298 -47.25 99.63 -43.52
C ILE A 298 -48.31 98.48 -43.48
N PRO A 299 -48.15 97.29 -42.81
CA PRO A 299 -47.52 97.11 -41.49
C PRO A 299 -46.86 95.72 -41.19
N ASN A 300 -46.55 95.55 -39.89
CA ASN A 300 -46.25 94.32 -39.11
C ASN A 300 -44.76 93.97 -38.94
N GLY A 301 -44.19 93.92 -37.74
CA GLY A 301 -44.73 94.18 -36.39
C GLY A 301 -45.15 92.92 -35.61
N VAL A 302 -44.88 92.94 -34.29
CA VAL A 302 -45.13 91.88 -33.29
C VAL A 302 -44.23 90.63 -33.46
N GLY A 303 -43.61 90.07 -32.42
CA GLY A 303 -43.54 90.44 -31.01
C GLY A 303 -43.07 89.26 -30.14
N ILE A 304 -42.71 89.54 -28.88
CA ILE A 304 -43.04 88.81 -27.62
C ILE A 304 -43.33 87.29 -27.80
N HIS A 305 -42.64 86.35 -27.14
CA HIS A 305 -43.04 85.87 -25.80
C HIS A 305 -41.91 85.18 -25.00
N SER A 306 -41.94 85.43 -23.68
CA SER A 306 -41.32 84.58 -22.65
C SER A 306 -42.14 83.30 -22.47
N ASN A 307 -41.46 82.16 -22.38
CA ASN A 307 -41.56 81.14 -21.31
C ASN A 307 -40.61 79.98 -21.69
N GLY A 308 -39.96 79.27 -20.78
CA GLY A 308 -40.28 79.12 -19.36
C GLY A 308 -41.02 77.80 -19.13
N HIS A 309 -40.29 76.69 -19.11
CA HIS A 309 -40.76 75.48 -18.42
C HIS A 309 -39.62 74.78 -17.70
N VAL A 310 -39.60 74.95 -16.38
CA VAL A 310 -38.99 73.99 -15.48
C VAL A 310 -39.96 72.81 -15.38
N ASN A 311 -39.48 71.59 -15.59
CA ASN A 311 -39.96 70.40 -14.92
C ASN A 311 -38.70 69.71 -14.36
N GLY A 312 -38.59 69.36 -13.09
CA GLY A 312 -39.60 69.36 -12.04
C GLY A 312 -39.98 67.94 -11.64
N ALA A 313 -39.17 67.41 -10.73
CA ALA A 313 -39.56 66.48 -9.66
C ALA A 313 -39.52 64.95 -9.89
N VAL A 314 -38.94 64.29 -8.88
CA VAL A 314 -39.26 62.96 -8.31
C VAL A 314 -38.76 61.71 -9.06
N GLY A 315 -37.73 61.07 -8.48
CA GLY A 315 -37.51 59.62 -8.58
C GLY A 315 -38.23 58.86 -7.46
N PRO A 316 -38.32 57.52 -7.54
CA PRO A 316 -37.65 56.65 -6.55
C PRO A 316 -36.78 55.58 -7.24
N TRP A 317 -35.58 55.27 -6.74
CA TRP A 317 -35.29 54.26 -5.70
C TRP A 317 -35.75 52.82 -6.04
N PHE A 318 -34.73 51.98 -6.27
CA PHE A 318 -34.66 50.50 -6.16
C PHE A 318 -35.75 49.61 -6.79
N ASN A 319 -35.28 48.64 -7.58
CA ASN A 319 -35.74 47.26 -7.42
C ASN A 319 -34.63 46.25 -7.72
N HIS A 320 -34.75 45.06 -7.14
CA HIS A 320 -33.72 44.01 -7.11
C HIS A 320 -33.48 43.32 -8.46
N ASN A 321 -32.21 43.03 -8.75
CA ASN A 321 -31.68 41.65 -8.82
C ASN A 321 -30.15 41.67 -8.63
#